data_AF-A0A2V8K4G9-F1
#
_entry.id   AF-A0A2V8K4G9-F1
#
_cell.length_a   1.000
_cell.length_b   1.000
_cell.length_c   1.000
_cell.angle_alpha   90.00
_cell.angle_beta   90.00
_cell.angle_gamma   90.00
#
_symmetry.space_group_name_H-M   'P 1'
#
loop_
_entity.id
_entity.type
_entity.pdbx_description
1 polymer ?
#
loop_
_entity_poly.entity_id
_entity_poly.type
_entity_poly.pdbx_seq_one_letter_code
_entity_poly.pdbx_strand_id
1 'polypeptide(L)'
;GTNQFHGTVFEFLRNDKLDARQYAFAGERPSEPLKWNQYGFALGGPVWLPKIYNGKDRLFFMSNFEGFKERRLRRQLFTVPSVKMRNGDFSEVSTPIYDPLNRTQQFPGNVIPRNRFHPLSMAAARRITTC
;
A
#
# COMPACT_ATOMS: atom_id res chain seq x y z
N GLY A 1 -30.62 10.68 19.80
CA GLY A 1 -30.32 9.56 20.70
C GLY A 1 -31.61 8.84 21.02
N THR A 2 -31.59 7.53 21.05
CA THR A 2 -32.75 6.68 21.34
C THR A 2 -32.80 6.39 22.84
N ASN A 3 -34.00 6.30 23.40
CA ASN A 3 -34.19 5.92 24.80
C ASN A 3 -34.08 4.41 25.04
N GLN A 4 -33.78 3.65 24.00
CA GLN A 4 -33.61 2.21 24.04
C GLN A 4 -32.16 1.90 23.68
N PHE A 5 -31.57 0.95 24.40
CA PHE A 5 -30.28 0.41 24.02
C PHE A 5 -30.42 -0.33 22.68
N HIS A 6 -29.60 0.01 21.70
CA HIS A 6 -29.51 -0.72 20.45
C HIS A 6 -28.04 -0.90 20.04
N GLY A 7 -27.80 -1.95 19.30
CA GLY A 7 -26.48 -2.26 18.79
C GLY A 7 -26.53 -3.11 17.55
N THR A 8 -25.47 -3.05 16.77
CA THR A 8 -25.25 -3.88 15.60
C THR A 8 -23.89 -4.54 15.70
N VAL A 9 -23.79 -5.78 15.25
CA VAL A 9 -22.51 -6.51 15.11
C VAL A 9 -22.41 -6.91 13.65
N PHE A 10 -21.21 -6.79 13.08
CA PHE A 10 -20.93 -7.20 11.71
C PHE A 10 -19.60 -7.95 11.63
N GLU A 11 -19.56 -8.90 10.69
CA GLU A 11 -18.35 -9.63 10.34
C GLU A 11 -18.30 -9.81 8.82
N PHE A 12 -17.17 -9.47 8.24
CA PHE A 12 -16.87 -9.58 6.83
C PHE A 12 -15.62 -10.44 6.65
N LEU A 13 -15.83 -11.65 6.14
CA LEU A 13 -14.80 -12.66 5.92
C LEU A 13 -14.57 -12.83 4.42
N ARG A 14 -13.35 -12.59 3.96
CA ARG A 14 -12.88 -12.96 2.62
C ARG A 14 -11.66 -13.86 2.73
N ASN A 15 -11.68 -14.97 2.01
CA ASN A 15 -10.56 -15.91 1.99
C ASN A 15 -10.32 -16.49 0.59
N ASP A 16 -9.10 -16.98 0.39
CA ASP A 16 -8.63 -17.66 -0.81
C ASP A 16 -9.38 -18.97 -1.15
N LYS A 17 -10.14 -19.53 -0.21
CA LYS A 17 -10.95 -20.74 -0.43
C LYS A 17 -12.34 -20.45 -0.99
N LEU A 18 -12.86 -19.24 -0.75
CA LEU A 18 -14.18 -18.79 -1.18
C LEU A 18 -14.09 -17.82 -2.37
N ASP A 19 -12.98 -17.08 -2.49
CA ASP A 19 -12.75 -16.13 -3.59
C ASP A 19 -12.20 -16.82 -4.85
N ALA A 20 -12.66 -16.37 -6.01
CA ALA A 20 -12.16 -16.82 -7.31
C ALA A 20 -10.70 -16.37 -7.57
N ARG A 21 -9.93 -17.18 -8.30
CA ARG A 21 -8.54 -16.86 -8.67
C ARG A 21 -8.50 -15.70 -9.67
N GLN A 22 -7.52 -14.81 -9.52
CA GLN A 22 -7.29 -13.72 -10.47
C GLN A 22 -6.84 -14.28 -11.83
N TYR A 23 -7.55 -13.89 -12.90
CA TYR A 23 -7.35 -14.39 -14.28
C TYR A 23 -5.90 -14.28 -14.78
N ALA A 24 -5.18 -13.23 -14.39
CA ALA A 24 -3.79 -12.97 -14.80
C ALA A 24 -2.76 -13.99 -14.28
N PHE A 25 -3.12 -14.87 -13.34
CA PHE A 25 -2.20 -15.85 -12.73
C PHE A 25 -2.76 -17.28 -12.74
N ALA A 26 -3.75 -17.56 -13.61
CA ALA A 26 -4.47 -18.83 -13.65
C ALA A 26 -3.60 -20.05 -14.03
N GLY A 27 -2.45 -19.84 -14.69
CA GLY A 27 -1.69 -20.92 -15.33
C GLY A 27 -0.69 -21.69 -14.45
N GLU A 28 -0.05 -21.08 -13.44
CA GLU A 28 1.21 -21.68 -12.94
C GLU A 28 1.53 -21.58 -11.45
N ARG A 29 0.76 -20.84 -10.63
CA ARG A 29 1.28 -20.48 -9.29
C ARG A 29 0.32 -20.79 -8.15
N PRO A 30 0.83 -21.32 -7.01
CA PRO A 30 0.01 -21.64 -5.85
C PRO A 30 -0.74 -20.40 -5.39
N SER A 31 -2.02 -20.61 -5.08
CA SER A 31 -2.96 -19.61 -4.58
C SER A 31 -2.29 -18.79 -3.48
N GLU A 32 -2.17 -17.47 -3.66
CA GLU A 32 -1.72 -16.60 -2.59
C GLU A 32 -2.82 -16.56 -1.52
N PRO A 33 -2.53 -16.93 -0.26
CA PRO A 33 -3.56 -16.98 0.76
C PRO A 33 -3.94 -15.57 1.17
N LEU A 34 -4.89 -14.96 0.46
CA LEU A 34 -5.61 -13.79 0.91
C LEU A 34 -6.51 -14.22 2.07
N LYS A 35 -6.29 -13.64 3.26
CA LYS A 35 -7.24 -13.72 4.38
C LYS A 35 -7.53 -12.31 4.85
N TRP A 36 -8.78 -11.91 4.74
CA TRP A 36 -9.27 -10.60 5.12
C TRP A 36 -10.44 -10.80 6.06
N ASN A 37 -10.24 -10.40 7.31
CA ASN A 37 -11.25 -10.44 8.35
C ASN A 37 -11.47 -9.01 8.84
N GLN A 38 -12.68 -8.49 8.64
CA GLN A 38 -13.09 -7.20 9.17
C GLN A 38 -14.33 -7.43 10.02
N TYR A 39 -14.24 -7.11 11.30
CA TYR A 39 -15.33 -7.35 12.26
C TYR A 39 -15.50 -6.14 13.14
N GLY A 40 -16.70 -5.93 13.65
CA GLY A 40 -16.94 -4.79 14.50
C GLY A 40 -18.33 -4.80 15.10
N PHE A 41 -18.55 -3.82 15.96
CA PHE A 41 -19.84 -3.57 16.55
C PHE A 41 -20.05 -2.08 16.76
N ALA A 42 -21.33 -1.69 16.77
CA ALA A 42 -21.77 -0.38 17.22
C ALA A 42 -22.80 -0.57 18.33
N LEU A 43 -22.72 0.24 19.37
CA LEU A 43 -23.62 0.25 20.51
C LEU A 43 -24.04 1.70 20.79
N GLY A 44 -25.30 1.91 21.10
CA GLY A 44 -25.81 3.22 21.49
C GLY A 44 -27.00 3.09 22.44
N GLY A 45 -27.21 4.14 23.22
CA GLY A 45 -28.33 4.19 24.17
C GLY A 45 -28.21 5.36 25.14
N PRO A 46 -29.18 5.51 26.06
CA PRO A 46 -29.11 6.51 27.11
C PRO A 46 -28.06 6.12 28.16
N VAL A 47 -27.30 7.09 28.67
CA VAL A 47 -26.36 6.85 29.77
C VAL A 47 -27.15 6.61 31.04
N TRP A 48 -27.16 5.36 31.51
CA TRP A 48 -27.86 4.97 32.73
C TRP A 48 -26.85 4.44 33.76
N LEU A 49 -26.63 5.20 34.83
CA LEU A 49 -25.90 4.74 36.01
C LEU A 49 -26.91 4.51 37.14
N PRO A 50 -27.11 3.26 37.59
CA PRO A 50 -28.08 2.97 38.65
C PRO A 50 -27.82 3.84 39.88
N LYS A 51 -28.88 4.48 40.39
CA LYS A 51 -28.89 5.34 41.60
C LYS A 51 -28.11 6.66 41.52
N ILE A 52 -27.41 6.95 40.42
CA ILE A 52 -26.57 8.16 40.29
C ILE A 52 -27.08 9.07 39.17
N TYR A 53 -27.46 8.52 38.02
CA TYR A 53 -27.84 9.33 36.87
C TYR A 53 -28.79 8.61 35.91
N ASN A 54 -29.93 9.25 35.64
CA ASN A 54 -30.88 8.82 34.63
C ASN A 54 -30.76 9.72 33.39
N GLY A 55 -29.96 9.29 32.41
CA GLY A 55 -29.73 10.01 31.16
C GLY A 55 -30.80 9.81 30.10
N LYS A 56 -31.92 9.15 30.40
CA LYS A 56 -33.05 9.02 29.47
C LYS A 56 -33.53 10.43 29.06
N ASP A 57 -33.72 10.65 27.76
CA ASP A 57 -34.04 11.95 27.14
C ASP A 57 -33.01 13.08 27.33
N ARG A 58 -31.85 12.83 27.95
CA ARG A 58 -30.90 13.88 28.34
C ARG A 58 -29.48 13.63 27.85
N LEU A 59 -28.97 12.41 27.96
CA LEU A 59 -27.60 12.05 27.62
C LEU A 59 -27.55 10.68 26.96
N PHE A 60 -26.98 10.63 25.78
CA PHE A 60 -26.84 9.42 24.98
C PHE A 60 -25.37 9.13 24.73
N PHE A 61 -24.99 7.86 24.75
CA PHE A 61 -23.67 7.41 24.32
C PHE A 61 -23.77 6.66 23.00
N MET A 62 -22.67 6.69 22.25
CA MET A 62 -22.43 5.84 21.10
C MET A 62 -20.99 5.34 21.17
N SER A 63 -20.80 4.05 20.96
CA SER A 63 -19.48 3.42 20.91
C SER A 63 -19.43 2.50 19.71
N ASN A 64 -18.34 2.57 18.97
CA ASN A 64 -18.07 1.69 17.84
C ASN A 64 -16.67 1.08 17.99
N PHE A 65 -16.55 -0.18 17.62
CA PHE A 65 -15.28 -0.88 17.55
C PHE A 65 -15.18 -1.59 16.20
N GLU A 66 -14.01 -1.49 15.59
CA GLU A 66 -13.67 -2.16 14.34
C GLU A 66 -12.30 -2.82 14.48
N GLY A 67 -12.24 -4.11 14.15
CA GLY A 67 -11.04 -4.90 14.03
C GLY A 67 -10.81 -5.28 12.58
N PHE A 68 -9.59 -5.03 12.10
CA PHE A 68 -9.18 -5.36 10.74
C PHE A 68 -7.93 -6.24 10.76
N LYS A 69 -8.00 -7.41 10.13
CA LYS A 69 -6.88 -8.33 9.98
C LYS A 69 -6.75 -8.78 8.54
N GLU A 70 -5.70 -8.28 7.88
CA GLU A 70 -5.31 -8.68 6.53
C GLU A 70 -4.04 -9.53 6.57
N ARG A 71 -4.08 -10.67 5.89
CA ARG A 71 -2.90 -11.45 5.53
C ARG A 71 -2.92 -11.60 4.02
N ARG A 72 -1.98 -10.93 3.35
CA ARG A 72 -1.79 -10.99 1.92
C ARG A 72 -0.31 -11.12 1.61
N LEU A 73 0.04 -12.03 0.71
CA LEU A 73 1.35 -12.00 0.07
C LEU A 73 1.31 -10.96 -1.04
N ARG A 74 2.12 -9.91 -0.96
CA ARG A 74 2.37 -9.01 -2.09
C ARG A 74 3.67 -9.45 -2.75
N ARG A 75 3.58 -10.13 -3.90
CA ARG A 75 4.76 -10.33 -4.77
C ARG A 75 4.94 -9.08 -5.63
N GLN A 76 5.93 -8.28 -5.29
CA GLN A 76 6.39 -7.18 -6.13
C GLN A 76 7.53 -7.68 -7.01
N LEU A 77 7.38 -7.54 -8.33
CA LEU A 77 8.49 -7.66 -9.25
C LEU A 77 9.20 -6.30 -9.27
N PHE A 78 10.46 -6.29 -8.85
CA PHE A 78 11.31 -5.12 -9.00
C PHE A 78 12.19 -5.32 -10.23
N THR A 79 12.19 -4.34 -11.12
CA THR A 79 13.20 -4.25 -12.17
C THR A 79 14.42 -3.56 -11.60
N VAL A 80 15.59 -4.18 -11.77
CA VAL A 80 16.87 -3.54 -11.43
C VAL A 80 17.41 -2.84 -12.68
N PRO A 81 18.11 -1.68 -12.53
CA PRO A 81 18.77 -1.04 -13.66
C PRO A 81 19.73 -2.01 -14.36
N SER A 82 19.71 -2.03 -15.69
CA SER A 82 20.63 -2.84 -16.49
C SER A 82 22.08 -2.39 -16.28
N VAL A 83 23.05 -3.22 -16.69
CA VAL A 83 24.49 -2.87 -16.58
C VAL A 83 24.79 -1.55 -17.32
N LYS A 84 24.10 -1.28 -18.43
CA LYS A 84 24.23 -0.04 -19.20
C LYS A 84 23.68 1.16 -18.42
N MET A 85 22.49 1.02 -17.86
CA MET A 85 21.87 2.09 -17.06
C MET A 85 22.71 2.45 -15.83
N ARG A 86 23.34 1.47 -15.17
CA ARG A 86 24.28 1.72 -14.07
C ARG A 86 25.52 2.52 -14.49
N ASN A 87 25.88 2.47 -15.77
CA ASN A 87 26.97 3.24 -16.36
C ASN A 87 26.53 4.57 -16.97
N GLY A 88 25.25 4.94 -16.88
CA GLY A 88 24.70 6.17 -17.44
C GLY A 88 24.15 6.04 -18.86
N ASP A 89 24.12 4.84 -19.43
CA ASP A 89 23.57 4.58 -20.75
C ASP A 89 22.13 4.07 -20.64
N PHE A 90 21.18 4.92 -21.05
CA PHE A 90 19.75 4.64 -21.06
C PHE A 90 19.21 4.51 -22.49
N SER A 91 20.06 4.12 -23.45
CA SER A 91 19.65 3.83 -24.84
C SER A 91 18.56 2.76 -24.94
N GLU A 92 18.39 1.93 -23.90
CA GLU A 92 17.35 0.91 -23.79
C GLU A 92 15.97 1.48 -23.41
N VAL A 93 15.88 2.76 -23.04
CA VAL A 93 14.63 3.43 -22.66
C VAL A 93 14.17 4.33 -23.82
N SER A 94 12.93 4.15 -24.27
CA SER A 94 12.34 4.97 -25.34
C SER A 94 12.00 6.40 -24.91
N THR A 95 11.87 6.64 -23.60
CA THR A 95 11.63 7.96 -23.03
C THR A 95 12.86 8.86 -23.21
N PRO A 96 12.73 10.04 -23.84
CA PRO A 96 13.82 11.00 -23.95
C PRO A 96 14.31 11.47 -22.58
N ILE A 97 15.63 11.45 -22.36
CA ILE A 97 16.26 11.99 -21.14
C ILE A 97 16.86 13.35 -21.46
N TYR A 98 16.36 14.39 -20.80
CA TYR A 98 16.78 15.78 -21.01
C TYR A 98 17.89 16.22 -20.06
N ASP A 99 18.72 17.15 -20.54
CA ASP A 99 19.73 17.80 -19.72
C ASP A 99 19.06 18.69 -18.65
N PRO A 100 19.34 18.51 -17.35
CA PRO A 100 18.76 19.37 -16.31
C PRO A 100 19.20 20.84 -16.40
N LEU A 101 20.35 21.13 -17.01
CA LEU A 101 20.83 22.51 -17.25
C LEU A 101 20.16 23.15 -18.47
N ASN A 102 19.63 22.33 -19.38
CA ASN A 102 18.89 22.78 -20.55
C ASN A 102 17.75 21.80 -20.89
N ARG A 103 16.58 22.05 -20.30
CA ARG A 103 15.42 21.13 -20.31
C ARG A 103 14.81 20.87 -21.69
N THR A 104 15.26 21.57 -22.73
CA THR A 104 14.83 21.36 -24.12
C THR A 104 15.80 20.47 -24.91
N GLN A 105 17.00 20.25 -24.40
CA GLN A 105 18.04 19.45 -25.04
C GLN A 105 18.08 18.03 -24.46
N GLN A 106 17.81 17.04 -25.30
CA GLN A 106 17.96 15.64 -24.93
C GLN A 106 19.44 15.26 -24.90
N PHE A 107 19.84 14.38 -23.98
CA PHE A 107 21.14 13.71 -24.07
C PHE A 107 21.19 12.87 -25.34
N PRO A 108 22.21 13.05 -26.20
CA PRO A 108 22.37 12.23 -27.40
C PRO A 108 22.35 10.74 -27.05
N GLY A 109 21.46 9.98 -27.71
CA GLY A 109 21.31 8.54 -27.49
C GLY A 109 20.87 8.14 -26.07
N ASN A 110 20.30 9.06 -25.28
CA ASN A 110 19.99 8.83 -23.85
C ASN A 110 21.21 8.43 -23.00
N VAL A 111 22.41 8.89 -23.38
CA VAL A 111 23.64 8.61 -22.64
C VAL A 111 24.03 9.84 -21.81
N ILE A 112 24.08 9.69 -20.49
CA ILE A 112 24.55 10.74 -19.57
C ILE A 112 26.08 10.66 -19.50
N PRO A 113 26.81 11.72 -19.91
CA PRO A 113 28.26 11.75 -19.83
C PRO A 113 28.78 11.63 -18.40
N ARG A 114 29.83 10.82 -18.17
CA ARG A 114 30.36 10.56 -16.80
C ARG A 114 30.86 11.80 -16.07
N ASN A 115 31.32 12.82 -16.80
CA ASN A 115 31.73 14.10 -16.22
C ASN A 115 30.56 14.90 -15.58
N ARG A 116 29.31 14.49 -15.82
CA ARG A 116 28.12 15.06 -15.19
C ARG A 116 27.73 14.32 -13.91
N PHE A 117 28.39 13.22 -13.59
CA PHE A 117 28.16 12.53 -12.32
C PHE A 117 28.92 13.19 -11.18
N HIS A 118 28.19 13.50 -10.12
CA HIS A 118 28.81 13.95 -8.89
C HIS A 118 29.69 12.83 -8.30
N PRO A 119 30.91 13.12 -7.82
CA PRO A 119 31.83 12.10 -7.32
C PRO A 119 31.25 11.26 -6.16
N LEU A 120 30.42 11.85 -5.29
CA LEU A 120 29.69 11.10 -4.24
C LEU A 120 28.72 10.06 -4.84
N SER A 121 28.02 10.39 -5.92
CA SER A 121 27.09 9.48 -6.59
C SER A 121 27.81 8.32 -7.26
N MET A 122 29.01 8.56 -7.82
CA MET A 122 29.86 7.50 -8.37
C MET A 122 30.39 6.55 -7.29
N ALA A 123 30.73 7.06 -6.10
CA ALA A 123 31.18 6.24 -4.98
C ALA A 123 30.05 5.34 -4.44
N ALA A 124 28.81 5.86 -4.40
CA ALA A 124 27.63 5.10 -4.01
C ALA A 124 27.28 3.99 -5.03
N ALA A 125 27.33 4.30 -6.33
CA ALA A 125 27.01 3.33 -7.39
C ALA A 125 27.94 2.10 -7.38
N ARG A 126 29.22 2.26 -7.00
CA ARG A 126 30.18 1.16 -6.90
C ARG A 126 29.83 0.13 -5.82
N ARG A 127 29.18 0.56 -4.72
CA ARG A 127 28.80 -0.32 -3.59
C ARG A 127 27.61 -1.23 -3.90
N ILE A 128 26.80 -0.87 -4.91
CA ILE A 128 25.60 -1.62 -5.31
C ILE A 128 25.95 -2.80 -6.24
N THR A 129 27.18 -2.84 -6.78
CA THR A 129 27.60 -3.85 -7.78
C THR A 129 28.10 -5.17 -7.16
N THR A 130 28.31 -5.24 -5.85
CA THR A 130 28.73 -6.46 -5.13
C THR A 130 27.51 -7.19 -4.55
N CYS A 131 26.82 -7.96 -5.38
CA CYS A 131 25.95 -9.07 -4.99
C CYS A 131 26.13 -10.22 -5.98
#